data_AF-A0A3S4TVP0-F1
#
_entry.id   AF-A0A3S4TVP0-F1
#
_cell.length_a   1.000
_cell.length_b   1.000
_cell.length_c   1.000
_cell.angle_alpha   90.00
_cell.angle_beta   90.00
_cell.angle_gamma   90.00
#
_symmetry.space_group_name_H-M   'P 1'
#
loop_
_entity.id
_entity.type
_entity.pdbx_description
1 polymer ?
#
loop_
_entity_poly.entity_id
_entity_poly.type
_entity_poly.pdbx_seq_one_letter_code
_entity_poly.pdbx_strand_id
1 'polypeptide(L)'
;MFLPDRFVKGTCPKCKAEDQYGDNCEVCASTYSPMDLINPRSAVSGATPVVKESEHFFFDLPAFENMLQEWTRSGSLQSEIANKMQEWFESGLQQWDISRDAPYFGFEIPGAKDKFFYVWLDAPIGYMASFKIFVIVKALISMSFGQKTARRNFIIL
;
A
#
# COMPACT_ATOMS: atom_id res chain seq x y z
N MET A 1 2.05 19.44 -4.76
CA MET A 1 1.80 18.01 -4.47
C MET A 1 1.95 17.22 -5.75
N PHE A 2 2.43 15.99 -5.67
CA PHE A 2 2.31 15.05 -6.79
C PHE A 2 0.85 14.61 -6.93
N LEU A 3 0.42 14.33 -8.16
CA LEU A 3 -0.95 13.91 -8.45
C LEU A 3 -0.94 12.41 -8.75
N PRO A 4 -1.59 11.57 -7.91
CA PRO A 4 -1.96 10.22 -8.32
C PRO A 4 -2.78 10.26 -9.61
N ASP A 5 -2.71 9.21 -10.42
CA ASP A 5 -3.33 9.09 -11.73
C ASP A 5 -4.78 9.60 -11.75
N ARG A 6 -5.61 9.12 -10.83
CA ARG A 6 -7.03 9.52 -10.70
C ARG A 6 -7.29 11.02 -10.45
N PHE A 7 -6.28 11.79 -10.07
CA PHE A 7 -6.35 13.24 -9.88
C PHE A 7 -5.80 14.03 -11.08
N VAL A 8 -5.38 13.34 -12.14
CA VAL A 8 -5.14 13.92 -13.45
C VAL A 8 -6.39 13.67 -14.28
N LYS A 9 -6.93 14.72 -14.88
CA LYS A 9 -8.01 14.62 -15.86
C LYS A 9 -7.66 15.34 -17.15
N GLY A 10 -8.23 14.93 -18.27
CA GLY A 10 -7.96 15.54 -19.57
C GLY A 10 -8.82 14.94 -20.66
N THR A 11 -8.35 15.08 -21.90
CA THR A 11 -9.03 14.56 -23.09
C THR A 11 -8.40 13.23 -23.51
N CYS A 12 -9.23 12.24 -23.81
CA CYS A 12 -8.80 10.91 -24.25
C CYS A 12 -7.87 11.00 -25.48
N PRO A 13 -6.67 10.40 -25.46
CA PRO A 13 -5.77 10.41 -26.61
C PRO A 13 -6.34 9.69 -27.82
N LYS A 14 -7.23 8.70 -27.61
CA LYS A 14 -7.82 7.85 -28.65
C LYS A 14 -9.07 8.46 -29.27
N CYS A 15 -10.15 8.60 -28.50
CA CYS A 15 -11.47 9.00 -29.02
C CYS A 15 -11.79 10.49 -28.86
N LYS A 16 -10.90 11.28 -28.24
CA LYS A 16 -11.06 12.72 -27.98
C LYS A 16 -12.22 13.08 -27.06
N ALA A 17 -12.79 12.13 -26.32
CA ALA A 17 -13.71 12.41 -25.23
C ALA A 17 -13.05 13.32 -24.19
N GLU A 18 -13.73 14.39 -23.79
CA GLU A 18 -13.28 15.33 -22.75
C GLU A 18 -13.54 14.76 -21.34
N ASP A 19 -12.98 15.41 -20.32
CA ASP A 19 -13.18 15.09 -18.89
C ASP A 19 -12.96 13.61 -18.49
N GLN A 20 -11.92 12.99 -19.05
CA GLN A 20 -11.49 11.63 -18.67
C GLN A 20 -10.48 11.69 -17.53
N TYR A 21 -10.55 10.72 -16.61
CA TYR A 21 -9.74 10.67 -15.39
C TYR A 21 -8.72 9.53 -15.45
N GLY A 22 -7.50 9.79 -14.98
CA GLY A 22 -6.48 8.77 -14.79
C GLY A 22 -6.05 8.05 -16.06
N ASP A 23 -6.05 6.73 -15.98
CA ASP A 23 -5.42 5.81 -16.92
C ASP A 23 -6.42 5.10 -17.85
N ASN A 24 -7.71 5.48 -17.80
CA ASN A 24 -8.75 4.89 -18.62
C ASN A 24 -9.72 5.94 -19.20
N CYS A 25 -10.40 5.58 -20.29
CA CYS A 25 -11.48 6.37 -20.88
C CYS A 25 -12.83 5.67 -20.64
N GLU A 26 -13.77 6.38 -20.03
CA GLU A 26 -15.14 5.89 -19.77
C GLU A 26 -16.02 5.85 -21.02
N VAL A 27 -15.61 6.54 -22.10
CA VAL A 27 -16.38 6.57 -23.36
C VAL A 27 -16.00 5.42 -24.29
N CYS A 28 -14.71 5.15 -24.49
CA CYS A 28 -14.24 4.14 -25.44
C CYS A 28 -13.50 2.97 -24.78
N ALA A 29 -13.46 2.90 -23.45
CA ALA A 29 -12.82 1.84 -22.66
C ALA A 29 -11.33 1.61 -22.95
N SER A 30 -10.65 2.59 -23.57
CA SER A 30 -9.19 2.50 -23.78
C SER A 30 -8.44 2.78 -22.48
N THR A 31 -7.31 2.09 -22.30
CA THR A 31 -6.34 2.31 -21.22
C THR A 31 -5.08 2.98 -21.76
N TYR A 32 -4.48 3.89 -20.99
CA TYR A 32 -3.31 4.70 -21.37
C TYR A 32 -2.62 5.25 -20.12
N SER A 33 -1.41 5.81 -20.26
CA SER A 33 -0.82 6.55 -19.16
C SER A 33 -1.57 7.88 -18.96
N PRO A 34 -1.76 8.37 -17.72
CA PRO A 34 -2.27 9.73 -17.50
C PRO A 34 -1.40 10.82 -18.14
N MET A 35 -0.13 10.51 -18.43
CA MET A 35 0.79 11.38 -19.18
C MET A 35 0.39 11.55 -20.65
N ASP A 36 -0.38 10.60 -21.20
CA ASP A 36 -0.86 10.63 -22.58
C ASP A 36 -2.15 11.46 -22.74
N LEU A 37 -2.75 11.91 -21.63
CA LEU A 37 -3.96 12.73 -21.68
C LEU A 37 -3.67 14.06 -22.40
N ILE A 38 -4.55 14.40 -23.33
CA ILE A 38 -4.47 15.67 -24.05
C ILE A 38 -5.02 16.77 -23.13
N ASN A 39 -4.35 17.93 -23.07
CA ASN A 39 -4.71 19.05 -22.21
C ASN A 39 -4.92 18.62 -20.74
N PRO A 40 -3.92 17.98 -20.10
CA PRO A 40 -4.11 17.46 -18.75
C PRO A 40 -4.32 18.62 -17.76
N ARG A 41 -5.18 18.39 -16.78
CA ARG A 41 -5.54 19.32 -15.71
C ARG A 41 -5.59 18.55 -14.39
N SER A 42 -5.16 19.21 -13.32
CA SER A 42 -5.36 18.70 -11.97
C SER A 42 -6.85 18.71 -11.63
N ALA A 43 -7.39 17.56 -11.25
CA ALA A 43 -8.74 17.47 -10.70
C ALA A 43 -8.88 18.19 -9.35
N VAL A 44 -7.76 18.49 -8.67
CA VAL A 44 -7.73 19.17 -7.37
C VAL A 44 -7.75 20.70 -7.54
N SER A 45 -6.95 21.25 -8.44
CA SER A 45 -6.78 22.71 -8.57
C SER A 45 -7.16 23.30 -9.93
N GLY A 46 -7.40 22.46 -10.94
CA GLY A 46 -7.61 22.90 -12.33
C GLY A 46 -6.33 23.33 -13.06
N ALA A 47 -5.18 23.42 -12.37
CA ALA A 47 -3.92 23.80 -13.01
C ALA A 47 -3.42 22.72 -13.98
N THR A 48 -2.67 23.10 -15.02
CA THR A 48 -1.98 22.13 -15.88
C THR A 48 -0.85 21.47 -15.08
N PRO A 49 -0.83 20.13 -14.95
CA PRO A 49 0.27 19.45 -14.28
C PRO A 49 1.54 19.52 -15.12
N VAL A 50 2.68 19.50 -14.45
CA VAL A 50 4.01 19.45 -15.07
C VAL A 50 4.73 18.21 -14.58
N VAL A 51 5.58 17.64 -15.44
CA VAL A 51 6.43 16.51 -15.08
C VAL A 51 7.49 17.00 -14.10
N LYS A 52 7.63 16.29 -12.98
CA LYS A 52 8.67 16.57 -11.99
C LYS A 52 9.29 15.25 -11.57
N GLU A 53 10.62 15.21 -11.53
CA GLU A 53 11.35 14.07 -11.02
C GLU A 53 11.32 14.02 -9.49
N SER A 54 11.31 12.81 -8.95
CA SER A 54 11.35 12.55 -7.52
C SER A 54 12.09 11.23 -7.28
N GLU A 55 12.87 11.17 -6.20
CA GLU A 55 13.50 9.93 -5.76
C GLU A 55 12.47 9.04 -5.04
N HIS A 56 12.40 7.77 -5.40
CA HIS A 56 11.48 6.81 -4.79
C HIS A 56 12.25 5.60 -4.25
N PHE A 57 11.75 5.03 -3.16
CA PHE A 57 12.27 3.81 -2.57
C PHE A 57 11.49 2.61 -3.08
N PHE A 58 12.22 1.57 -3.50
CA PHE A 58 11.65 0.36 -4.07
C PHE A 58 11.96 -0.85 -3.21
N PHE A 59 10.95 -1.70 -3.01
CA PHE A 59 11.12 -3.03 -2.45
C PHE A 59 11.52 -4.00 -3.56
N ASP A 60 12.62 -4.72 -3.35
CA ASP A 60 13.17 -5.68 -4.32
C ASP A 60 12.42 -7.02 -4.27
N LEU A 61 11.16 -6.99 -4.68
CA LEU A 61 10.29 -8.17 -4.79
C LEU A 61 10.91 -9.31 -5.63
N PRO A 62 11.60 -9.04 -6.76
CA PRO A 62 12.23 -10.09 -7.56
C PRO A 62 13.24 -10.95 -6.78
N ALA A 63 13.92 -10.39 -5.77
CA ALA A 63 14.85 -11.15 -4.93
C ALA A 63 14.18 -12.29 -4.14
N PHE A 64 12.85 -12.23 -3.96
CA PHE A 64 12.06 -13.24 -3.25
C PHE A 64 11.39 -14.26 -4.17
N GLU A 65 11.58 -14.14 -5.49
CA GLU A 65 10.83 -14.92 -6.48
C GLU A 65 10.92 -16.43 -6.24
N ASN A 66 12.13 -16.97 -6.03
CA ASN A 66 12.34 -18.41 -5.81
C ASN A 66 11.56 -18.94 -4.59
N MET A 67 11.61 -18.20 -3.46
CA MET A 67 10.89 -18.57 -2.24
C MET A 67 9.37 -18.53 -2.46
N LEU A 68 8.89 -17.51 -3.17
CA LEU A 68 7.47 -17.38 -3.49
C LEU A 68 7.00 -18.51 -4.42
N GLN A 69 7.78 -18.86 -5.45
CA GLN A 69 7.46 -19.97 -6.35
C GLN A 69 7.39 -21.32 -5.61
N GLU A 70 8.33 -21.56 -4.68
CA GLU A 70 8.33 -22.76 -3.85
C GLU A 70 7.07 -22.82 -2.97
N TRP A 71 6.73 -21.72 -2.30
CA TRP A 71 5.53 -21.62 -1.47
C TRP A 71 4.25 -21.84 -2.30
N THR A 72 4.15 -21.25 -3.49
CA THR A 72 3.01 -21.42 -4.39
C THR A 72 2.81 -22.88 -4.80
N ARG A 73 3.88 -23.67 -4.92
CA ARG A 73 3.84 -25.10 -5.28
C ARG A 73 3.74 -26.05 -4.07
N SER A 74 3.68 -25.54 -2.85
CA SER A 74 3.64 -26.34 -1.62
C SER A 74 2.30 -27.08 -1.38
N GLY A 75 1.25 -26.74 -2.13
CA GLY A 75 -0.11 -27.26 -1.92
C GLY A 75 -0.91 -26.53 -0.83
N SER A 76 -0.36 -25.47 -0.23
CA SER A 76 -1.03 -24.67 0.81
C SER A 76 -2.06 -23.69 0.26
N LEU A 77 -1.95 -23.32 -1.02
CA LEU A 77 -2.86 -22.39 -1.68
C LEU A 77 -3.96 -23.11 -2.44
N GLN A 78 -5.09 -22.42 -2.65
CA GLN A 78 -6.12 -22.89 -3.58
C GLN A 78 -5.52 -22.99 -5.00
N SER A 79 -5.95 -24.01 -5.76
CA SER A 79 -5.45 -24.29 -7.12
C SER A 79 -5.54 -23.09 -8.05
N GLU A 80 -6.65 -22.37 -7.99
CA GLU A 80 -6.97 -21.20 -8.82
C GLU A 80 -6.01 -20.04 -8.53
N ILE A 81 -5.66 -19.84 -7.26
CA ILE A 81 -4.71 -18.82 -6.83
C ILE A 81 -3.30 -19.21 -7.27
N ALA A 82 -2.91 -20.47 -7.09
CA ALA A 82 -1.60 -20.95 -7.52
C ALA A 82 -1.41 -20.81 -9.03
N ASN A 83 -2.44 -21.12 -9.82
CA ASN A 83 -2.43 -20.93 -11.27
C ASN A 83 -2.30 -19.44 -11.64
N LYS A 84 -3.05 -18.55 -10.98
CA LYS A 84 -2.96 -17.12 -11.24
C LYS A 84 -1.59 -16.54 -10.90
N MET A 85 -0.96 -17.02 -9.83
CA MET A 85 0.40 -16.62 -9.47
C MET A 85 1.42 -17.04 -10.53
N GLN A 86 1.24 -18.17 -11.23
CA GLN A 86 2.11 -18.55 -12.34
C GLN A 86 2.08 -17.52 -13.48
N GLU A 87 0.90 -17.01 -13.84
CA GLU A 87 0.80 -15.93 -14.84
C GLU A 87 1.59 -14.68 -14.43
N TRP A 88 1.61 -14.36 -13.12
CA TRP A 88 2.40 -13.24 -12.60
C TRP A 88 3.90 -13.49 -12.64
N PHE A 89 4.36 -14.72 -12.34
CA PHE A 89 5.77 -15.08 -12.49
C PHE A 89 6.21 -15.07 -13.95
N GLU A 90 5.38 -15.57 -14.88
CA GLU A 90 5.65 -15.53 -16.32
C GLU A 90 5.75 -14.09 -16.85
N SER A 91 4.96 -13.17 -16.28
CA SER A 91 5.03 -11.74 -16.59
C SER A 91 6.30 -11.08 -16.03
N GLY A 92 7.00 -11.74 -15.09
CA GLY A 92 8.16 -11.24 -14.39
C GLY A 92 7.80 -10.33 -13.22
N LEU A 93 8.28 -10.66 -12.02
CA LEU A 93 8.12 -9.79 -10.86
C LEU A 93 8.92 -8.49 -11.07
N GLN A 94 8.34 -7.38 -10.63
CA GLN A 94 8.96 -6.07 -10.73
C GLN A 94 9.25 -5.52 -9.34
N GLN A 95 10.22 -4.61 -9.27
CA GLN A 95 10.43 -3.82 -8.07
C GLN A 95 9.18 -2.99 -7.78
N TRP A 96 8.86 -2.87 -6.50
CA TRP A 96 7.63 -2.27 -6.05
C TRP A 96 7.91 -0.95 -5.35
N ASP A 97 7.40 0.17 -5.88
CA ASP A 97 7.55 1.49 -5.22
C ASP A 97 6.73 1.55 -3.93
N ILE A 98 7.42 1.77 -2.83
CA ILE A 98 6.87 1.78 -1.48
C ILE A 98 6.83 3.17 -0.85
N SER A 99 7.09 4.23 -1.63
CA SER A 99 7.25 5.60 -1.11
C SER A 99 6.35 6.62 -1.80
N ARG A 100 5.93 7.65 -1.07
CA ARG A 100 5.12 8.77 -1.58
C ARG A 100 5.69 10.09 -1.07
N ASP A 101 5.66 11.10 -1.93
CA ASP A 101 6.07 12.45 -1.59
C ASP A 101 5.05 13.20 -0.74
N ALA A 102 5.54 14.13 0.07
CA ALA A 102 4.72 15.14 0.72
C ALA A 102 3.94 16.03 -0.29
N PRO A 103 2.78 16.58 0.10
CA PRO A 103 2.04 16.29 1.32
C PRO A 103 1.34 14.93 1.24
N TYR A 104 1.46 14.12 2.30
CA TYR A 104 0.83 12.82 2.42
C TYR A 104 0.34 12.59 3.86
N PHE A 105 -0.74 11.84 4.02
CA PHE A 105 -1.22 11.41 5.33
C PHE A 105 -0.78 9.96 5.54
N GLY A 106 0.27 9.77 6.34
CA GLY A 106 0.86 8.46 6.59
C GLY A 106 2.09 8.56 7.49
N PHE A 107 2.91 7.53 7.49
CA PHE A 107 4.14 7.48 8.28
C PHE A 107 5.34 7.96 7.47
N GLU A 108 6.10 8.92 8.01
CA GLU A 108 7.33 9.41 7.39
C GLU A 108 8.41 8.30 7.41
N ILE A 109 9.17 8.19 6.33
CA ILE A 109 10.25 7.21 6.18
C ILE A 109 11.44 7.69 7.02
N PRO A 110 11.93 6.91 8.00
CA PRO A 110 13.06 7.31 8.82
C PRO A 110 14.30 7.65 7.99
N GLY A 111 14.87 8.83 8.21
CA GLY A 111 16.06 9.30 7.48
C GLY A 111 15.79 9.87 6.09
N ALA A 112 14.55 9.86 5.60
CA ALA A 112 14.17 10.43 4.32
C ALA A 112 13.10 11.51 4.52
N LYS A 113 13.53 12.78 4.53
CA LYS A 113 12.65 13.93 4.75
C LYS A 113 11.61 14.05 3.64
N ASP A 114 10.37 14.38 4.02
CA ASP A 114 9.24 14.62 3.09
C ASP A 114 8.86 13.38 2.26
N LYS A 115 9.29 12.19 2.70
CA LYS A 115 8.96 10.89 2.11
C LYS A 115 8.15 10.06 3.07
N PHE A 116 7.07 9.46 2.59
CA PHE A 116 6.14 8.68 3.37
C PHE A 116 6.03 7.26 2.83
N PHE A 117 5.74 6.30 3.69
CA PHE A 117 5.42 4.96 3.22
C PHE A 117 4.10 4.97 2.44
N TYR A 118 4.09 4.28 1.30
CA TYR A 118 2.87 4.02 0.56
C TYR A 118 1.95 3.10 1.37
N VAL A 119 0.66 3.43 1.44
CA VAL A 119 -0.33 2.73 2.28
C VAL A 119 -0.34 1.20 2.09
N TRP A 120 -0.03 0.70 0.90
CA TRP A 120 0.00 -0.75 0.68
C TRP A 120 1.17 -1.46 1.39
N LEU A 121 2.21 -0.74 1.79
CA LEU A 121 3.28 -1.28 2.63
C LEU A 121 2.85 -1.34 4.10
N ASP A 122 2.27 -0.26 4.63
CA ASP A 122 1.93 -0.18 6.06
C ASP A 122 0.62 -0.91 6.42
N ALA A 123 -0.32 -1.03 5.48
CA ALA A 123 -1.61 -1.69 5.69
C ALA A 123 -1.48 -3.14 6.21
N PRO A 124 -0.70 -4.05 5.57
CA PRO A 124 -0.53 -5.41 6.10
C PRO A 124 0.22 -5.44 7.44
N ILE A 125 1.11 -4.48 7.70
CA ILE A 125 1.78 -4.34 9.03
C ILE A 125 0.75 -3.97 10.10
N GLY A 126 -0.35 -3.32 9.72
CA GLY A 126 -1.52 -3.07 10.57
C GLY A 126 -2.07 -4.33 11.26
N TYR A 127 -1.99 -5.50 10.63
CA TYR A 127 -2.38 -6.77 11.28
C TYR A 127 -1.49 -7.07 12.50
N MET A 128 -0.18 -6.88 12.37
CA MET A 128 0.77 -7.09 13.47
C MET A 128 0.57 -6.03 14.57
N ALA A 129 0.39 -4.77 14.19
CA ALA A 129 0.17 -3.68 15.13
C ALA A 129 -1.14 -3.87 15.92
N SER A 130 -2.22 -4.26 15.25
CA SER A 130 -3.51 -4.56 15.87
C SER A 130 -3.42 -5.72 16.87
N PHE A 131 -2.72 -6.80 16.52
CA PHE A 131 -2.52 -7.90 17.45
C PHE A 131 -1.64 -7.50 18.65
N LYS A 132 -0.59 -6.70 18.42
CA LYS A 132 0.27 -6.18 19.49
C LYS A 132 -0.52 -5.34 20.49
N ILE A 133 -1.37 -4.41 20.02
CA ILE A 133 -2.19 -3.58 20.93
C ILE A 133 -3.20 -4.45 21.69
N PHE A 134 -3.81 -5.44 21.04
CA PHE A 134 -4.71 -6.38 21.72
C PHE A 134 -4.03 -7.10 22.89
N VAL A 135 -2.81 -7.62 22.68
CA VAL A 135 -2.03 -8.31 23.73
C VAL A 135 -1.70 -7.35 24.88
N ILE A 136 -1.26 -6.13 24.57
CA ILE A 136 -0.93 -5.11 25.58
C ILE A 136 -2.16 -4.74 26.41
N VAL A 137 -3.28 -4.43 25.75
CA VAL A 137 -4.53 -4.05 26.41
C VAL A 137 -5.04 -5.20 27.29
N LYS A 138 -5.01 -6.44 26.80
CA LYS A 138 -5.43 -7.61 27.58
C LYS A 138 -4.56 -7.82 28.81
N ALA A 139 -3.24 -7.60 28.71
CA ALA A 139 -2.34 -7.66 29.84
C ALA A 139 -2.65 -6.58 30.89
N LEU A 140 -2.89 -5.34 30.48
CA LEU A 140 -3.26 -4.23 31.37
C LEU A 140 -4.59 -4.47 32.10
N ILE A 141 -5.58 -5.03 31.40
CA ILE A 141 -6.87 -5.41 32.00
C ILE A 141 -6.67 -6.54 33.02
N SER A 142 -5.92 -7.58 32.66
CA SER A 142 -5.60 -8.69 33.57
C SER A 142 -4.89 -8.22 34.85
N MET A 143 -3.95 -7.28 34.73
CA MET A 143 -3.27 -6.67 35.88
C MET A 143 -4.22 -5.82 36.75
N SER A 144 -5.18 -5.12 36.14
CA SER A 144 -6.16 -4.28 36.86
C SER A 144 -7.21 -5.12 37.60
N PHE A 145 -7.56 -6.30 37.10
CA PHE A 145 -8.50 -7.23 37.76
C PHE A 145 -7.82 -8.28 38.65
N GLY A 146 -6.49 -8.45 38.54
CA GLY A 146 -5.67 -9.36 39.34
C GLY A 146 -5.37 -8.89 40.77
N GLN A 147 -5.73 -7.67 41.16
CA GLN A 147 -5.66 -7.20 42.56
C GLN A 147 -6.93 -7.57 43.37
N LYS A 148 -7.31 -8.85 43.40
CA LYS A 148 -8.20 -9.35 44.46
C LYS A 148 -7.58 -10.58 45.14
N THR A 149 -7.15 -10.33 46.38
CA THR A 149 -6.85 -11.25 47.49
C THR A 149 -5.65 -12.20 47.35
N ALA A 150 -4.48 -11.74 47.78
CA ALA A 150 -3.50 -12.61 48.43
C ALA A 150 -3.78 -12.61 49.94
N ARG A 151 -4.47 -13.62 50.46
CA ARG A 151 -4.47 -13.90 51.90
C ARG A 151 -3.13 -14.57 52.24
N ARG A 152 -2.21 -13.82 52.85
CA ARG A 152 -1.08 -14.40 53.57
C ARG A 152 -1.53 -14.73 54.98
N ASN A 153 -1.56 -16.00 55.32
CA ASN A 153 -1.70 -16.42 56.71
C ASN A 153 -0.35 -16.20 57.40
N PHE A 154 -0.33 -15.39 58.45
CA PHE A 154 0.78 -15.31 59.38
C PHE A 154 0.48 -16.25 60.55
N ILE A 155 1.43 -17.11 60.88
CA ILE A 155 1.41 -17.87 62.14
C ILE A 155 1.89 -16.91 63.21
N ILE A 156 1.07 -16.68 64.23
CA ILE A 156 1.45 -15.94 65.43
C ILE A 156 1.60 -16.97 66.56
N LEU A 157 2.85 -17.29 66.88
CA LEU A 157 3.43 -17.60 68.18
C LEU A 157 4.95 -17.70 67.98
#